data_AF-A0A7C2TKB4-F1
#
_entry.id   AF-A0A7C2TKB4-F1
#
_cell.length_a   1.000
_cell.length_b   1.000
_cell.length_c   1.000
_cell.angle_alpha   90.00
_cell.angle_beta   90.00
_cell.angle_gamma   90.00
#
_symmetry.space_group_name_H-M   'P 1'
#
loop_
_entity.id
_entity.type
_entity.pdbx_description
1 polymer ?
#
loop_
_entity_poly.entity_id
_entity_poly.type
_entity_poly.pdbx_seq_one_letter_code
_entity_poly.pdbx_strand_id
1 'polypeptide(L)'
;MRLFEFLRDNKGEIQERWVNLVLDSYSEDAAAIFKREQDRFANPVGYSTRHTLNTLYSLLFDHDTPQLDQLRPALEDFIKIRAVQTFTPASAVAFVYDLKGVIRKAVGRDRAVEADFADWEQLYDTLDTVALQVFDLYMACRERLYKTQLHEFKSMNHMLTQHGCPAAGLADDTTKLMADVHPLNIHSKEAR
;
A
#
# COMPACT_ATOMS: atom_id res chain seq x y z
N MET A 1 12.95 26.56 -7.18
CA MET A 1 12.84 25.71 -5.96
C MET A 1 13.17 24.28 -6.37
N ARG A 2 14.03 23.59 -5.61
CA ARG A 2 14.42 22.19 -5.94
C ARG A 2 13.26 21.22 -5.66
N LEU A 3 13.30 20.03 -6.27
CA LEU A 3 12.23 19.03 -6.12
C LEU A 3 11.94 18.68 -4.64
N PHE A 4 12.97 18.31 -3.87
CA PHE A 4 12.79 17.89 -2.48
C PHE A 4 12.33 19.04 -1.55
N GLU A 5 12.69 20.28 -1.86
CA GLU A 5 12.15 21.47 -1.17
C GLU A 5 10.65 21.61 -1.47
N PHE A 6 10.25 21.51 -2.73
CA PHE A 6 8.84 21.54 -3.13
C PHE A 6 8.03 20.44 -2.42
N LEU A 7 8.56 19.23 -2.33
CA LEU A 7 7.90 18.10 -1.67
C LEU A 7 7.69 18.34 -0.16
N ARG A 8 8.63 19.04 0.49
CA ARG A 8 8.53 19.42 1.90
C ARG A 8 7.50 20.52 2.11
N ASP A 9 7.55 21.56 1.28
CA ASP A 9 6.69 22.74 1.38
C ASP A 9 5.22 22.41 1.04
N ASN A 10 4.99 21.46 0.13
CA ASN A 10 3.65 21.06 -0.34
C ASN A 10 3.17 19.73 0.28
N LYS A 11 3.81 19.29 1.38
CA LYS A 11 3.54 18.01 2.04
C LYS A 11 2.05 17.75 2.29
N GLY A 12 1.31 18.73 2.82
CA GLY A 12 -0.10 18.55 3.20
C GLY A 12 -1.00 18.18 2.00
N GLU A 13 -0.88 18.90 0.89
CA GLU A 13 -1.66 18.65 -0.34
C GLU A 13 -1.30 17.29 -0.96
N ILE A 14 0.00 16.96 -1.01
CA ILE A 14 0.48 15.72 -1.60
C ILE A 14 0.03 14.51 -0.76
N GLN A 15 0.19 14.58 0.57
CA GLN A 15 -0.26 13.54 1.49
C GLN A 15 -1.76 13.31 1.39
N GLU A 16 -2.58 14.36 1.40
CA GLU A 16 -4.03 14.23 1.32
C GLU A 16 -4.47 13.53 0.03
N ARG A 17 -3.91 13.93 -1.11
CA ARG A 17 -4.19 13.30 -2.40
C ARG A 17 -3.76 11.85 -2.45
N TRP A 18 -2.58 11.56 -1.93
CA TRP A 18 -2.06 10.22 -1.90
C TRP A 18 -2.94 9.32 -1.02
N VAL A 19 -3.27 9.76 0.20
CA VAL A 19 -4.21 9.05 1.07
C VAL A 19 -5.53 8.77 0.38
N ASN A 20 -6.13 9.77 -0.27
CA ASN A 20 -7.40 9.61 -0.95
C ASN A 20 -7.31 8.57 -2.08
N LEU A 21 -6.25 8.62 -2.89
CA LEU A 21 -6.00 7.65 -3.96
C LEU A 21 -5.83 6.23 -3.43
N VAL A 22 -5.13 6.07 -2.31
CA VAL A 22 -4.94 4.76 -1.67
C VAL A 22 -6.24 4.23 -1.07
N LEU A 23 -7.08 5.08 -0.49
CA LEU A 23 -8.41 4.69 -0.01
C LEU A 23 -9.36 4.31 -1.15
N ASP A 24 -9.18 4.89 -2.34
CA ASP A 24 -9.93 4.50 -3.55
C ASP A 24 -9.51 3.13 -4.12
N SER A 25 -8.43 2.53 -3.62
CA SER A 25 -8.06 1.16 -3.99
C SER A 25 -8.92 0.08 -3.31
N TYR A 26 -9.77 0.47 -2.36
CA TYR A 26 -10.78 -0.40 -1.75
C TYR A 26 -12.10 -0.32 -2.55
N SER A 27 -13.06 -1.22 -2.29
CA SER A 27 -14.36 -1.17 -2.95
C SER A 27 -15.05 0.19 -2.75
N GLU A 28 -15.88 0.62 -3.71
CA GLU A 28 -16.53 1.95 -3.67
C GLU A 28 -17.26 2.22 -2.34
N ASP A 29 -18.02 1.24 -1.85
CA ASP A 29 -18.73 1.32 -0.57
C ASP A 29 -17.77 1.49 0.62
N ALA A 30 -16.65 0.76 0.62
CA ALA A 30 -15.65 0.84 1.68
C ALA A 30 -14.86 2.15 1.61
N ALA A 31 -14.48 2.61 0.41
CA ALA A 31 -13.75 3.85 0.19
C ALA A 31 -14.54 5.06 0.72
N ALA A 32 -15.85 5.12 0.44
CA ALA A 32 -16.71 6.20 0.94
C ALA A 32 -16.76 6.25 2.47
N ILE A 33 -16.89 5.08 3.12
CA ILE A 33 -16.90 4.98 4.59
C ILE A 33 -15.54 5.37 5.15
N PHE A 34 -14.45 4.83 4.59
CA PHE A 34 -13.10 5.07 5.09
C PHE A 34 -12.67 6.53 4.95
N LYS A 35 -13.17 7.24 3.92
CA LYS A 35 -12.92 8.66 3.72
C LYS A 35 -13.71 9.54 4.68
N ARG A 36 -14.99 9.20 4.94
CA ARG A 36 -15.92 10.00 5.75
C ARG A 36 -15.71 9.84 7.26
N GLU A 37 -15.52 8.61 7.72
CA GLU A 37 -15.41 8.31 9.15
C GLU A 37 -13.98 8.59 9.65
N GLN A 38 -13.85 9.31 10.75
CA GLN A 38 -12.55 9.72 11.31
C GLN A 38 -12.23 9.02 12.63
N ASP A 39 -13.23 8.45 13.30
CA ASP A 39 -13.00 7.72 14.53
C ASP A 39 -12.18 6.44 14.26
N ARG A 40 -11.09 6.28 15.00
CA ARG A 40 -10.14 5.18 14.81
C ARG A 40 -10.71 3.79 15.14
N PHE A 41 -11.75 3.74 15.97
CA PHE A 41 -12.40 2.48 16.37
C PHE A 41 -13.50 2.11 15.37
N ALA A 42 -14.25 3.09 14.87
CA ALA A 42 -15.24 2.91 13.82
C ALA A 42 -14.59 2.69 12.43
N ASN A 43 -13.39 3.23 12.19
CA ASN A 43 -12.67 3.17 10.92
C ASN A 43 -11.18 2.84 11.10
N PRO A 44 -10.85 1.62 11.54
CA PRO A 44 -9.46 1.22 11.77
C PRO A 44 -8.63 1.20 10.48
N VAL A 45 -9.23 0.85 9.33
CA VAL A 45 -8.54 0.79 8.03
C VAL A 45 -8.20 2.18 7.53
N GLY A 46 -9.16 3.11 7.55
CA GLY A 46 -8.94 4.49 7.12
C GLY A 46 -7.95 5.21 8.04
N TYR A 47 -8.07 5.03 9.35
CA TYR A 47 -7.10 5.58 10.31
C TYR A 47 -5.69 5.03 10.08
N SER A 48 -5.53 3.70 9.98
CA SER A 48 -4.22 3.08 9.73
C SER A 48 -3.61 3.54 8.41
N THR A 49 -4.42 3.65 7.34
CA THR A 49 -3.96 4.15 6.04
C THR A 49 -3.43 5.58 6.16
N ARG A 50 -4.21 6.51 6.75
CA ARG A 50 -3.77 7.90 6.94
C ARG A 50 -2.50 7.99 7.77
N HIS A 51 -2.47 7.29 8.91
CA HIS A 51 -1.34 7.32 9.82
C HIS A 51 -0.06 6.78 9.15
N THR A 52 -0.13 5.60 8.52
CA THR A 52 1.04 4.99 7.87
C THR A 52 1.54 5.82 6.70
N LEU A 53 0.65 6.31 5.83
CA LEU A 53 1.08 7.11 4.68
C LEU A 53 1.68 8.46 5.11
N ASN A 54 1.12 9.10 6.15
CA ASN A 54 1.70 10.34 6.68
C ASN A 54 3.09 10.11 7.28
N THR A 55 3.24 9.04 8.06
CA THR A 55 4.53 8.63 8.62
C THR A 55 5.53 8.31 7.50
N LEU A 56 5.13 7.51 6.51
CA LEU A 56 5.98 7.13 5.38
C LEU A 56 6.45 8.35 4.60
N TYR A 57 5.56 9.28 4.27
CA TYR A 57 5.95 10.52 3.59
C TYR A 57 7.00 11.31 4.39
N SER A 58 6.82 11.36 5.72
CA SER A 58 7.74 12.08 6.61
C SER A 58 9.12 11.42 6.62
N LEU A 59 9.18 10.09 6.70
CA LEU A 59 10.42 9.32 6.61
C LEU A 59 11.15 9.52 5.27
N LEU A 60 10.41 9.80 4.19
CA LEU A 60 10.97 9.97 2.85
C LEU A 60 11.45 11.41 2.57
N PHE A 61 10.76 12.44 3.08
CA PHE A 61 10.96 13.82 2.60
C PHE A 61 11.19 14.89 3.69
N ASP A 62 10.95 14.60 4.97
CA ASP A 62 11.15 15.60 6.04
C ASP A 62 12.64 15.77 6.41
N HIS A 63 13.50 14.85 5.98
CA HIS A 63 14.93 14.83 6.26
C HIS A 63 15.75 14.97 4.98
N ASP A 64 17.03 15.32 5.10
CA ASP A 64 17.94 15.42 3.95
C ASP A 64 18.20 14.06 3.28
N THR A 65 18.04 12.98 4.03
CA THR A 65 18.15 11.60 3.52
C THR A 65 16.94 10.76 3.97
N PRO A 66 16.41 9.89 3.09
CA PRO A 66 15.32 8.98 3.45
C PRO A 66 15.70 8.06 4.61
N GLN A 67 14.83 7.96 5.61
CA GLN A 67 15.04 7.15 6.81
C GLN A 67 14.59 5.69 6.57
N LEU A 68 15.26 4.99 5.65
CA LEU A 68 14.83 3.68 5.15
C LEU A 68 14.78 2.59 6.24
N ASP A 69 15.61 2.69 7.28
CA ASP A 69 15.64 1.73 8.39
C ASP A 69 14.36 1.76 9.25
N GLN A 70 13.62 2.88 9.20
CA GLN A 70 12.37 3.07 9.95
C GLN A 70 11.12 2.68 9.16
N LEU A 71 11.28 2.24 7.91
CA LEU A 71 10.14 1.87 7.04
C LEU A 71 9.38 0.67 7.58
N ARG A 72 10.10 -0.37 8.01
CA ARG A 72 9.49 -1.61 8.52
C ARG A 72 8.49 -1.36 9.66
N PRO A 73 8.87 -0.71 10.78
CA PRO A 73 7.92 -0.48 11.87
C PRO A 73 6.76 0.44 11.46
N ALA A 74 6.98 1.38 10.53
CA ALA A 74 5.92 2.27 10.05
C ALA A 74 4.89 1.55 9.15
N LEU A 75 5.33 0.53 8.40
CA LEU A 75 4.52 -0.19 7.42
C LEU A 75 3.86 -1.45 7.98
N GLU A 76 4.40 -2.03 9.04
CA GLU A 76 4.07 -3.38 9.49
C GLU A 76 2.55 -3.61 9.66
N ASP A 77 1.86 -2.75 10.40
CA ASP A 77 0.44 -2.94 10.69
C ASP A 77 -0.46 -2.68 9.48
N PHE A 78 -0.13 -1.67 8.67
CA PHE A 78 -0.83 -1.39 7.42
C PHE A 78 -0.73 -2.57 6.44
N ILE A 79 0.46 -3.17 6.31
CA ILE A 79 0.67 -4.33 5.45
C ILE A 79 -0.02 -5.58 5.98
N LYS A 80 -0.05 -5.80 7.30
CA LYS A 80 -0.85 -6.88 7.91
C LYS A 80 -2.33 -6.74 7.56
N ILE A 81 -2.89 -5.54 7.68
CA ILE A 81 -4.29 -5.25 7.32
C ILE A 81 -4.51 -5.60 5.84
N ARG A 82 -3.66 -5.12 4.94
CA ARG A 82 -3.76 -5.42 3.50
C ARG A 82 -3.63 -6.92 3.19
N ALA A 83 -2.77 -7.65 3.90
CA ALA A 83 -2.59 -9.09 3.72
C ALA A 83 -3.86 -9.90 4.07
N VAL A 84 -4.61 -9.45 5.08
CA VAL A 84 -5.90 -10.06 5.48
C VAL A 84 -7.02 -9.70 4.50
N GLN A 85 -6.98 -8.50 3.89
CA GLN A 85 -7.95 -8.04 2.89
C GLN A 85 -7.77 -8.70 1.49
N THR A 86 -6.95 -9.74 1.38
CA THR A 86 -6.81 -10.57 0.16
C THR A 86 -6.40 -9.82 -1.11
N PHE A 87 -5.72 -8.67 -0.99
CA PHE A 87 -5.13 -7.98 -2.15
C PHE A 87 -4.17 -8.89 -2.92
N THR A 88 -4.04 -8.71 -4.24
CA THR A 88 -2.90 -9.32 -4.95
C THR A 88 -1.59 -8.67 -4.48
N PRO A 89 -0.42 -9.34 -4.61
CA PRO A 89 0.86 -8.72 -4.28
C PRO A 89 1.09 -7.39 -5.01
N ALA A 90 0.71 -7.31 -6.29
CA ALA A 90 0.80 -6.09 -7.08
C ALA A 90 -0.07 -4.95 -6.50
N SER A 91 -1.34 -5.24 -6.21
CA SER A 91 -2.26 -4.25 -5.62
C SER A 91 -1.84 -3.82 -4.21
N ALA A 92 -1.20 -4.72 -3.44
CA ALA A 92 -0.71 -4.42 -2.10
C ALA A 92 0.45 -3.40 -2.13
N VAL A 93 1.28 -3.42 -3.18
CA VAL A 93 2.45 -2.53 -3.36
C VAL A 93 2.10 -1.25 -4.14
N ALA A 94 1.03 -1.27 -4.95
CA ALA A 94 0.65 -0.21 -5.88
C ALA A 94 0.64 1.21 -5.28
N PHE A 95 0.29 1.35 -4.01
CA PHE A 95 0.26 2.65 -3.32
C PHE A 95 1.59 3.40 -3.33
N VAL A 96 2.73 2.69 -3.39
CA VAL A 96 4.05 3.32 -3.48
C VAL A 96 4.23 3.99 -4.85
N TYR A 97 3.72 3.37 -5.91
CA TYR A 97 3.76 3.91 -7.26
C TYR A 97 2.73 5.02 -7.49
N ASP A 98 1.59 4.96 -6.80
CA ASP A 98 0.58 6.02 -6.81
C ASP A 98 1.17 7.38 -6.39
N LEU A 99 2.10 7.37 -5.42
CA LEU A 99 2.81 8.56 -4.98
C LEU A 99 3.62 9.21 -6.11
N LYS A 100 4.22 8.43 -7.02
CA LYS A 100 4.92 8.96 -8.21
C LYS A 100 3.98 9.81 -9.07
N GLY A 101 2.76 9.32 -9.27
CA GLY A 101 1.71 10.02 -10.03
C GLY A 101 1.25 11.30 -9.35
N VAL A 102 1.03 11.25 -8.03
CA VAL A 102 0.64 12.43 -7.24
C VAL A 102 1.71 13.51 -7.29
N ILE A 103 2.98 13.14 -7.09
CA ILE A 103 4.11 14.07 -7.14
C ILE A 103 4.25 14.70 -8.52
N ARG A 104 4.24 13.89 -9.59
CA ARG A 104 4.33 14.41 -10.97
C ARG A 104 3.22 15.41 -11.27
N LYS A 105 2.00 15.16 -10.82
CA LYS A 105 0.85 16.08 -10.99
C LYS A 105 0.99 17.36 -10.18
N ALA A 106 1.54 17.27 -8.96
CA ALA A 106 1.79 18.44 -8.13
C ALA A 106 2.86 19.34 -8.76
N VAL A 107 3.99 18.76 -9.15
CA VAL A 107 5.09 19.48 -9.81
C VAL A 107 4.65 20.09 -11.14
N GLY A 108 3.88 19.36 -11.96
CA GLY A 108 3.40 19.87 -13.25
C GLY A 108 2.45 21.09 -13.15
N ARG A 109 1.88 21.36 -11.98
CA ARG A 109 1.03 22.55 -11.74
C ARG A 109 1.84 23.77 -11.33
N ASP A 110 3.03 23.58 -10.78
CA ASP A 110 3.90 24.66 -10.35
C ASP A 110 5.07 24.84 -11.32
N ARG A 111 5.01 25.92 -12.11
CA ARG A 111 6.03 26.24 -13.11
C ARG A 111 7.35 26.75 -12.50
N ALA A 112 7.42 26.98 -11.18
CA ALA A 112 8.61 27.47 -10.48
C ALA A 112 9.48 26.35 -9.90
N VAL A 113 9.07 25.09 -10.05
CA VAL A 113 9.85 23.93 -9.63
C VAL A 113 10.93 23.64 -10.68
N GLU A 114 12.18 23.72 -10.23
CA GLU A 114 13.35 23.32 -11.01
C GLU A 114 13.77 21.93 -10.53
N ALA A 115 13.22 20.91 -11.18
CA ALA A 115 13.58 19.51 -10.93
C ALA A 115 14.43 19.01 -12.10
N ASP A 116 15.70 18.70 -11.83
CA ASP A 116 16.57 18.12 -12.85
C ASP A 116 16.38 16.60 -12.96
N PHE A 117 17.08 15.98 -13.92
CA PHE A 117 16.99 14.53 -14.12
C PHE A 117 17.45 13.74 -12.88
N ALA A 118 18.49 14.23 -12.18
CA ALA A 118 19.06 13.55 -11.03
C ALA A 118 18.10 13.55 -9.82
N ASP A 119 17.36 14.65 -9.61
CA ASP A 119 16.33 14.74 -8.57
C ASP A 119 15.22 13.68 -8.80
N TRP A 120 14.77 13.52 -10.04
CA TRP A 120 13.75 12.53 -10.40
C TRP A 120 14.27 11.09 -10.30
N GLU A 121 15.50 10.84 -10.73
CA GLU A 121 16.16 9.55 -10.62
C GLU A 121 16.26 9.12 -9.14
N GLN A 122 16.76 10.01 -8.28
CA GLN A 122 16.85 9.77 -6.83
C GLN A 122 15.47 9.46 -6.21
N LEU A 123 14.43 10.22 -6.58
CA LEU A 123 13.07 9.97 -6.11
C LEU A 123 12.58 8.57 -6.53
N TYR A 124 12.78 8.18 -7.78
CA TYR A 124 12.30 6.90 -8.28
C TYR A 124 13.05 5.71 -7.67
N ASP A 125 14.37 5.80 -7.56
CA ASP A 125 15.19 4.77 -6.90
C ASP A 125 14.78 4.57 -5.43
N THR A 126 14.50 5.67 -4.73
CA THR A 126 14.00 5.64 -3.35
C THR A 126 12.66 4.91 -3.28
N LEU A 127 11.71 5.26 -4.16
CA LEU A 127 10.39 4.65 -4.17
C LEU A 127 10.42 3.17 -4.59
N ASP A 128 11.30 2.80 -5.51
CA ASP A 128 11.46 1.39 -5.92
C ASP A 128 12.06 0.56 -4.78
N THR A 129 12.99 1.13 -4.02
CA THR A 129 13.50 0.49 -2.79
C THR A 129 12.38 0.26 -1.76
N VAL A 130 11.52 1.27 -1.54
CA VAL A 130 10.35 1.15 -0.66
C VAL A 130 9.39 0.08 -1.16
N ALA A 131 9.13 0.03 -2.48
CA ALA A 131 8.22 -0.94 -3.08
C ALA A 131 8.70 -2.39 -2.87
N LEU A 132 10.01 -2.65 -3.00
CA LEU A 132 10.60 -3.96 -2.72
C LEU A 132 10.44 -4.36 -1.25
N GLN A 133 10.70 -3.44 -0.31
CA GLN A 133 10.51 -3.73 1.11
C GLN A 133 9.03 -4.01 1.45
N VAL A 134 8.11 -3.24 0.88
CA VAL A 134 6.66 -3.47 1.03
C VAL A 134 6.26 -4.85 0.50
N PHE A 135 6.79 -5.24 -0.67
CA PHE A 135 6.54 -6.54 -1.26
C PHE A 135 6.98 -7.68 -0.32
N ASP A 136 8.21 -7.61 0.20
CA ASP A 136 8.74 -8.62 1.11
C ASP A 136 7.90 -8.73 2.39
N LEU A 137 7.52 -7.59 2.98
CA LEU A 137 6.65 -7.56 4.17
C LEU A 137 5.28 -8.17 3.89
N TYR A 138 4.70 -7.88 2.73
CA TYR A 138 3.41 -8.41 2.31
C TYR A 138 3.48 -9.93 2.12
N MET A 139 4.50 -10.42 1.42
CA MET A 139 4.70 -11.85 1.19
C MET A 139 4.96 -12.61 2.48
N ALA A 140 5.75 -12.05 3.41
CA ALA A 140 5.95 -12.64 4.74
C ALA A 140 4.64 -12.73 5.53
N CYS A 141 3.78 -11.71 5.45
CA CYS A 141 2.45 -11.75 6.08
C CYS A 141 1.56 -12.83 5.47
N ARG A 142 1.51 -12.94 4.13
CA ARG A 142 0.73 -13.97 3.43
C ARG A 142 1.21 -15.38 3.74
N GLU A 143 2.53 -15.60 3.74
CA GLU A 143 3.11 -16.89 4.10
C GLU A 143 2.75 -17.27 5.54
N ARG A 144 2.82 -16.32 6.48
CA ARG A 144 2.41 -16.57 7.87
C ARG A 144 0.94 -16.96 7.98
N LEU A 145 0.04 -16.26 7.28
CA LEU A 145 -1.38 -16.60 7.25
C LEU A 145 -1.61 -18.03 6.73
N TYR A 146 -0.95 -18.42 5.64
CA TYR A 146 -1.06 -19.78 5.10
C TYR A 146 -0.47 -20.83 6.04
N LYS A 147 0.67 -20.56 6.67
CA LYS A 147 1.26 -21.46 7.69
C LYS A 147 0.31 -21.66 8.88
N THR A 148 -0.33 -20.59 9.36
CA THR A 148 -1.33 -20.68 10.43
C THR A 148 -2.54 -21.51 9.99
N GLN A 149 -3.10 -21.25 8.81
CA GLN A 149 -4.21 -22.04 8.27
C GLN A 149 -3.84 -23.52 8.17
N LEU A 150 -2.68 -23.84 7.59
CA LEU A 150 -2.20 -25.21 7.46
C LEU A 150 -2.01 -25.90 8.82
N HIS A 151 -1.51 -25.16 9.82
CA HIS A 151 -1.35 -25.68 11.18
C HIS A 151 -2.71 -25.99 11.83
N GLU A 152 -3.70 -25.11 11.67
CA GLU A 152 -5.08 -25.34 12.14
C GLU A 152 -5.74 -26.54 11.45
N PHE A 153 -5.48 -26.74 10.15
CA PHE A 153 -5.95 -27.93 9.45
C PHE A 153 -5.28 -29.21 10.00
N LYS A 154 -3.95 -29.18 10.19
CA LYS A 154 -3.19 -30.34 10.69
C LYS A 154 -3.50 -30.71 12.14
N SER A 155 -3.80 -29.73 13.00
CA SER A 155 -4.13 -29.98 14.40
C SER A 155 -5.49 -30.69 14.57
N MET A 156 -6.33 -30.70 13.53
CA MET A 156 -7.71 -31.20 13.54
C MET A 156 -8.60 -30.58 14.65
N ASN A 157 -8.17 -29.49 15.29
CA ASN A 157 -8.96 -28.81 16.32
C ASN A 157 -10.30 -28.28 15.76
N HIS A 158 -10.36 -27.93 14.48
CA HIS A 158 -11.60 -27.52 13.80
C HIS A 158 -12.64 -28.64 13.68
N MET A 159 -12.24 -29.93 13.76
CA MET A 159 -13.20 -31.06 13.75
C MET A 159 -14.07 -31.11 15.00
N LEU A 160 -13.64 -30.46 16.09
CA LEU A 160 -14.42 -30.37 17.33
C LEU A 160 -15.56 -29.35 17.21
N THR A 161 -15.49 -28.43 16.23
CA THR A 161 -16.45 -27.31 16.08
C THR A 161 -17.21 -27.32 14.75
N GLN A 162 -16.70 -27.96 13.70
CA GLN A 162 -17.36 -28.08 12.40
C GLN A 162 -17.48 -29.55 11.96
N HIS A 163 -18.71 -29.99 11.72
CA HIS A 163 -18.99 -31.27 11.06
C HIS A 163 -18.80 -31.10 9.54
N GLY A 164 -17.71 -31.64 8.97
CA GLY A 164 -17.44 -31.55 7.53
C GLY A 164 -16.12 -32.19 7.10
N CYS A 165 -15.93 -32.36 5.78
CA CYS A 165 -14.71 -32.93 5.21
C CYS A 165 -13.54 -31.92 5.29
N PRO A 166 -12.40 -32.25 5.93
CA PRO A 166 -11.28 -31.31 6.15
C PRO A 166 -10.60 -30.81 4.88
N ALA A 167 -10.67 -31.60 3.81
CA ALA A 167 -10.00 -31.30 2.54
C ALA A 167 -10.76 -30.31 1.65
N ALA A 168 -12.02 -29.96 1.98
CA ALA A 168 -12.83 -29.08 1.15
C ALA A 168 -12.27 -27.64 1.05
N GLY A 169 -11.57 -27.16 2.09
CA GLY A 169 -10.91 -25.86 2.10
C GLY A 169 -9.51 -25.83 1.45
N LEU A 170 -9.01 -26.98 0.99
CA LEU A 170 -7.71 -27.12 0.31
C LEU A 170 -7.88 -27.36 -1.20
N ALA A 171 -9.09 -27.14 -1.73
CA ALA A 171 -9.31 -27.14 -3.17
C ALA A 171 -8.31 -26.19 -3.86
N ASP A 172 -7.83 -26.56 -5.04
CA ASP A 172 -6.80 -25.86 -5.79
C ASP A 172 -7.27 -24.45 -6.22
N ASP A 173 -7.23 -23.51 -5.29
CA ASP A 173 -7.55 -22.10 -5.51
C ASP A 173 -6.47 -21.40 -6.33
N THR A 174 -5.36 -22.05 -6.67
CA THR A 174 -4.27 -21.46 -7.46
C THR A 174 -4.77 -21.00 -8.83
N THR A 175 -5.68 -21.75 -9.45
CA THR A 175 -6.31 -21.39 -10.73
C THR A 175 -7.20 -20.14 -10.58
N LYS A 176 -7.91 -20.01 -9.45
CA LYS A 176 -8.74 -18.84 -9.13
C LYS A 176 -7.87 -17.62 -8.80
N LEU A 177 -6.79 -17.83 -8.03
CA LEU A 177 -5.81 -16.80 -7.67
C LEU A 177 -5.13 -16.21 -8.92
N MET A 178 -4.78 -17.06 -9.90
CA MET A 178 -4.21 -16.61 -11.17
C MET A 178 -5.23 -15.90 -12.06
N ALA A 179 -6.50 -16.29 -12.02
CA ALA A 179 -7.58 -15.61 -12.73
C ALA A 179 -7.91 -14.23 -12.13
N ASP A 180 -7.75 -14.07 -10.82
CA ASP A 180 -7.97 -12.79 -10.11
C ASP A 180 -6.79 -11.81 -10.27
N VAL A 181 -5.66 -12.23 -10.84
CA VAL A 181 -4.58 -11.31 -11.26
C VAL A 181 -5.07 -10.48 -12.45
N HIS A 182 -5.73 -9.37 -12.15
CA HIS A 182 -6.09 -8.39 -13.15
C HIS A 182 -4.80 -7.74 -13.69
N PRO A 183 -4.70 -7.48 -15.00
CA PRO A 183 -3.58 -6.73 -15.54
C PRO A 183 -3.45 -5.42 -14.77
N LEU A 184 -2.21 -5.05 -14.42
CA LEU A 184 -1.91 -3.73 -13.89
C LEU A 184 -2.59 -2.72 -14.81
N ASN A 185 -3.59 -2.01 -14.31
CA ASN A 185 -4.35 -1.07 -15.12
C ASN A 185 -3.46 0.17 -15.32
N ILE A 186 -2.48 0.06 -16.23
CA ILE A 186 -1.61 1.16 -16.67
C ILE A 186 -2.43 2.04 -17.61
N HIS A 187 -3.53 2.59 -17.13
CA HIS A 187 -4.18 3.69 -17.83
C HIS A 187 -3.54 4.99 -17.37
N SER A 188 -2.32 5.21 -17.87
CA SER A 188 -1.86 6.57 -18.13
C SER A 188 -2.78 7.15 -19.21
N LYS A 189 -3.89 7.77 -18.79
CA LYS A 189 -4.73 8.61 -19.66
C LYS A 189 -4.14 10.02 -19.85
N GLU A 190 -2.81 10.14 -19.86
CA GLU A 190 -2.13 11.43 -20.07
C GLU A 190 -1.17 11.30 -21.25
N ALA A 191 -1.76 11.17 -22.43
CA ALA A 191 -1.18 11.57 -23.70
C ALA A 191 -2.24 12.41 -24.43
N ARG A 192 -2.33 13.68 -24.04
CA ARG A 192 -2.82 14.81 -24.85
C ARG A 192 -2.56 16.11 -24.12
#